data_AF-A0A9P7X3P1-F1
#
_entry.id   AF-A0A9P7X3P1-F1
#
_cell.length_a   1.000
_cell.length_b   1.000
_cell.length_c   1.000
_cell.angle_alpha   90.00
_cell.angle_beta   90.00
_cell.angle_gamma   90.00
#
_symmetry.space_group_name_H-M   'P 1'
#
loop_
_entity.id
_entity.type
_entity.pdbx_description
1 polymer ?
#
loop_
_entity_poly.entity_id
_entity_poly.type
_entity_poly.pdbx_seq_one_letter_code
_entity_poly.pdbx_strand_id
1 'polypeptide(L)'
;MALIVDHSAEPDLYWPTMLSALIQAGLIDYLMKVVLLVLPDQAHNRYREVQGAKRDAVTGILKCFEQLSVKDVKYIGWDVFATLEELIRDEAQPFAVQGLAKIALEAWDESMDGLRPRQSTSRKSALGVTDV
;
A
#
# COMPACT_ATOMS: atom_id res chain seq x y z
N MET A 1 -7.53 13.07 25.32
CA MET A 1 -6.19 13.65 25.57
C MET A 1 -5.23 12.91 24.65
N ALA A 2 -4.93 13.47 23.48
CA ALA A 2 -4.01 12.86 22.51
C ALA A 2 -2.60 13.33 22.86
N LEU A 3 -1.70 12.38 23.10
CA LEU A 3 -0.27 12.66 23.28
C LEU A 3 0.27 13.07 21.90
N ILE A 4 0.34 14.36 21.62
CA ILE A 4 1.10 14.88 20.48
C ILE A 4 2.55 14.92 20.94
N VAL A 5 3.32 13.91 20.54
CA VAL A 5 4.77 13.94 20.76
C VAL A 5 5.35 14.88 19.72
N ASP A 6 5.79 16.05 20.19
CA ASP A 6 6.45 17.05 19.38
C ASP A 6 7.92 16.64 19.17
N HIS A 7 8.22 16.11 17.98
CA HIS A 7 9.56 15.71 17.55
C HIS A 7 10.31 16.85 16.83
N SER A 8 9.83 18.10 16.87
CA SER A 8 10.38 19.20 16.05
C SER A 8 11.76 19.73 16.49
N ALA A 9 12.28 19.33 17.65
CA ALA A 9 13.47 19.95 18.25
C ALA A 9 14.81 19.23 17.98
N GLU A 10 14.80 17.96 17.57
CA GLU A 10 16.03 17.22 17.25
C GLU A 10 15.92 16.59 15.87
N PRO A 11 16.94 16.71 15.00
CA PRO A 11 16.94 15.98 13.73
C PRO A 11 16.89 14.50 14.06
N ASP A 12 15.77 13.87 13.75
CA ASP A 12 15.47 12.49 14.13
C ASP A 12 16.32 11.54 13.27
N LEU A 13 17.61 11.42 13.60
CA LEU A 13 18.61 10.67 12.84
C LEU A 13 18.30 9.17 12.81
N TYR A 14 17.58 8.68 13.81
CA TYR A 14 17.30 7.26 14.01
C TYR A 14 15.98 6.83 13.39
N TRP A 15 15.00 7.73 13.28
CA TRP A 15 13.66 7.41 12.79
C TRP A 15 13.65 6.81 11.37
N PRO A 16 14.35 7.37 10.36
CA PRO A 16 14.41 6.76 9.03
C PRO A 16 15.02 5.36 9.05
N THR A 17 16.05 5.15 9.87
CA THR A 17 16.72 3.84 9.98
C THR A 17 15.83 2.81 10.66
N MET A 18 15.10 3.23 11.70
CA MET A 18 14.13 2.37 12.39
C MET A 18 12.95 2.03 11.47
N LEU A 19 12.45 2.98 10.69
CA LEU A 19 11.40 2.75 9.70
C LEU A 19 11.83 1.71 8.66
N SER A 20 13.01 1.88 8.05
CA SER A 20 13.53 0.89 7.10
C SER A 20 13.71 -0.49 7.73
N ALA A 21 14.17 -0.57 8.99
CA ALA A 21 14.31 -1.83 9.71
C ALA A 21 12.95 -2.50 9.99
N LEU A 22 11.93 -1.72 10.36
CA LEU A 22 10.56 -2.22 10.57
C LEU A 22 9.95 -2.71 9.26
N ILE A 23 10.16 -2.00 8.15
CA ILE A 23 9.71 -2.42 6.81
C ILE A 23 10.36 -3.76 6.44
N GLN A 24 11.67 -3.89 6.61
CA GLN A 24 12.38 -5.17 6.37
C GLN A 24 11.92 -6.30 7.29
N ALA A 25 11.43 -5.98 8.49
CA ALA A 25 10.85 -6.95 9.42
C ALA A 25 9.39 -7.33 9.10
N GLY A 26 8.80 -6.81 8.03
CA GLY A 26 7.45 -7.14 7.60
C GLY A 26 6.35 -6.21 8.14
N LEU A 27 6.68 -4.97 8.52
CA LEU A 27 5.67 -3.98 8.94
C LEU A 27 4.62 -3.77 7.84
N ILE A 28 5.03 -3.68 6.57
CA ILE A 28 4.11 -3.43 5.46
C ILE A 28 3.11 -4.57 5.30
N ASP A 29 3.57 -5.82 5.36
CA ASP A 29 2.70 -7.01 5.31
C ASP A 29 1.66 -7.00 6.44
N TYR A 30 2.07 -6.58 7.63
CA TYR A 30 1.16 -6.43 8.76
C TYR A 30 0.11 -5.33 8.51
N LEU A 31 0.52 -4.17 8.00
CA LEU A 31 -0.40 -3.08 7.66
C LEU A 31 -1.38 -3.50 6.56
N MET A 32 -0.94 -4.29 5.57
CA MET A 32 -1.81 -4.80 4.51
C MET A 32 -2.86 -5.77 5.04
N LYS A 33 -2.57 -6.57 6.08
CA LYS A 33 -3.60 -7.39 6.74
C LYS A 33 -4.70 -6.53 7.36
N VAL A 34 -4.38 -5.35 7.87
CA VAL A 34 -5.38 -4.40 8.40
C VAL A 34 -6.22 -3.82 7.27
N VAL A 35 -5.58 -3.44 6.16
CA VAL A 35 -6.26 -2.91 4.97
C VAL A 35 -7.25 -3.92 4.38
N LEU A 36 -6.82 -5.17 4.23
CA LEU A 36 -7.61 -6.26 3.66
C LEU A 36 -8.59 -6.89 4.65
N LEU A 37 -8.62 -6.46 5.92
CA LEU A 37 -9.49 -7.05 6.94
C LEU A 37 -10.95 -6.85 6.58
N VAL A 38 -11.65 -7.88 6.10
CA VAL A 38 -13.09 -7.81 5.84
C VAL A 38 -13.84 -7.86 7.17
N LEU A 39 -14.65 -6.82 7.43
CA LEU A 39 -15.51 -6.77 8.61
C LEU A 39 -16.94 -7.12 8.18
N PRO A 40 -17.67 -7.95 8.96
CA PRO A 40 -19.03 -8.34 8.62
C PRO A 40 -19.95 -7.11 8.58
N ASP A 41 -20.77 -7.03 7.54
CA ASP A 41 -21.75 -5.96 7.37
C ASP A 41 -22.97 -6.26 8.24
N GLN A 42 -22.97 -5.78 9.49
CA GLN A 42 -24.08 -5.96 10.42
C GLN A 42 -24.67 -4.60 10.82
N ALA A 43 -26.01 -4.52 10.78
CA ALA A 43 -26.78 -3.30 10.99
C ALA A 43 -26.74 -2.73 12.43
N HIS A 44 -25.91 -3.27 13.33
CA HIS A 44 -25.81 -2.83 14.72
C HIS A 44 -24.87 -1.61 14.88
N ASN A 45 -25.27 -0.62 15.69
CA ASN A 45 -24.52 0.63 15.90
C ASN A 45 -23.04 0.43 16.27
N ARG A 46 -22.74 -0.59 17.09
CA ARG A 46 -21.35 -0.93 17.47
C ARG A 46 -20.48 -1.30 16.26
N TYR A 47 -21.05 -1.93 15.23
CA TYR A 47 -20.32 -2.27 14.02
C TYR A 47 -20.08 -1.06 13.11
N ARG A 48 -20.97 -0.06 13.14
CA ARG A 48 -20.72 1.20 12.42
C ARG A 48 -19.49 1.93 12.95
N GLU A 49 -19.32 1.97 14.27
CA GLU A 49 -18.12 2.57 14.89
C GLU A 49 -16.85 1.82 14.52
N VAL A 50 -16.89 0.48 14.52
CA VAL A 50 -15.74 -0.36 14.13
C VAL A 50 -15.40 -0.19 12.65
N GLN A 51 -16.41 -0.10 11.77
CA GLN A 51 -16.22 0.18 10.34
C GLN A 51 -15.63 1.59 10.12
N GLY A 52 -16.08 2.59 10.90
CA GLY A 52 -15.50 3.93 10.91
C GLY A 52 -14.03 3.92 11.33
N ALA A 53 -13.72 3.27 12.45
CA ALA A 53 -12.35 3.12 12.93
C ALA A 53 -11.45 2.38 11.93
N LYS A 54 -11.97 1.32 11.28
CA LYS A 54 -11.25 0.64 10.19
C LYS A 54 -10.96 1.61 9.05
N ARG A 55 -11.96 2.37 8.59
CA ARG A 55 -11.77 3.34 7.50
C ARG A 55 -10.70 4.38 7.85
N ASP A 56 -10.70 4.88 9.09
CA ASP A 56 -9.71 5.84 9.55
C ASP A 56 -8.30 5.21 9.59
N ALA A 57 -8.19 3.96 10.06
CA ALA A 57 -6.94 3.21 10.04
C ALA A 57 -6.41 3.01 8.61
N VAL A 58 -7.26 2.56 7.67
CA VAL A 58 -6.89 2.39 6.26
C VAL A 58 -6.45 3.71 5.64
N THR A 59 -7.19 4.79 5.91
CA THR A 59 -6.83 6.15 5.45
C THR A 59 -5.45 6.56 5.97
N GLY A 60 -5.17 6.33 7.25
CA GLY A 60 -3.87 6.60 7.86
C GLY A 60 -2.74 5.80 7.23
N ILE A 61 -2.95 4.50 7.01
CA ILE A 61 -1.98 3.60 6.39
C ILE A 61 -1.65 4.07 4.96
N LEU A 62 -2.66 4.38 4.14
CA LEU A 62 -2.43 4.84 2.76
C LEU A 62 -1.68 6.16 2.70
N LYS A 63 -1.94 7.09 3.65
CA LYS A 63 -1.16 8.32 3.79
C LYS A 63 0.29 8.08 4.24
N CYS A 64 0.53 7.05 5.05
CA CYS A 64 1.88 6.65 5.40
C CYS A 64 2.61 6.08 4.18
N PHE A 65 1.92 5.29 3.36
CA PHE A 65 2.47 4.71 2.14
C PHE A 65 2.89 5.78 1.15
N GLU A 66 2.06 6.79 0.91
CA GLU A 66 2.39 7.96 0.08
C GLU A 66 3.72 8.62 0.47
N GLN A 67 4.07 8.61 1.76
CA GLN A 67 5.26 9.29 2.28
C GLN A 67 6.53 8.41 2.31
N LEU A 68 6.44 7.15 1.90
CA LEU A 68 7.60 6.25 1.92
C LEU A 68 8.63 6.67 0.87
N SER A 69 9.90 6.63 1.25
CA SER A 69 10.99 6.94 0.34
C SER A 69 11.29 5.78 -0.62
N VAL A 70 11.94 6.05 -1.75
CA VAL A 70 12.46 5.03 -2.68
C VAL A 70 13.23 3.91 -1.96
N LYS A 71 14.02 4.28 -0.93
CA LYS A 71 14.84 3.33 -0.16
C LYS A 71 14.01 2.36 0.66
N ASP A 72 12.80 2.76 1.04
CA ASP A 72 11.86 1.96 1.81
C ASP A 72 11.00 1.10 0.88
N VAL A 73 10.50 1.71 -0.21
CA VAL A 73 9.63 1.05 -1.21
C VAL A 73 10.30 -0.15 -1.87
N LYS A 74 11.62 -0.13 -2.10
CA LYS A 74 12.35 -1.28 -2.68
C LYS A 74 12.33 -2.55 -1.83
N TYR A 75 11.99 -2.45 -0.54
CA TYR A 75 11.86 -3.61 0.35
C TYR A 75 10.41 -4.11 0.44
N ILE A 76 9.47 -3.42 -0.20
CA ILE A 76 8.07 -3.78 -0.26
C ILE A 76 7.86 -4.82 -1.36
N GLY A 77 7.10 -5.87 -1.06
CA GLY A 77 6.75 -6.92 -2.02
C GLY A 77 5.82 -6.42 -3.13
N TRP A 78 5.95 -7.01 -4.32
CA TRP A 78 5.08 -6.69 -5.48
C TRP A 78 3.61 -7.04 -5.27
N ASP A 79 3.31 -7.93 -4.34
CA ASP A 79 1.96 -8.28 -3.89
C ASP A 79 1.24 -7.10 -3.24
N VAL A 80 1.97 -6.22 -2.55
CA VAL A 80 1.42 -4.98 -1.98
C VAL A 80 0.97 -4.02 -3.07
N PHE A 81 1.72 -3.90 -4.16
CA PHE A 81 1.33 -3.10 -5.34
C PHE A 81 0.05 -3.64 -5.97
N ALA A 82 -0.03 -4.95 -6.18
CA ALA A 82 -1.23 -5.59 -6.72
C ALA A 82 -2.44 -5.35 -5.80
N THR A 83 -2.24 -5.39 -4.49
CA THR A 83 -3.31 -5.10 -3.53
C THR A 83 -3.78 -3.65 -3.60
N LEU A 84 -2.88 -2.68 -3.78
CA LEU A 84 -3.27 -1.28 -4.00
C LEU A 84 -4.06 -1.12 -5.30
N GLU A 85 -3.66 -1.79 -6.38
CA GLU A 85 -4.45 -1.82 -7.62
C GLU A 85 -5.84 -2.41 -7.43
N GLU A 86 -5.97 -3.49 -6.65
CA GLU A 86 -7.26 -4.11 -6.32
C GLU A 86 -8.15 -3.15 -5.53
N LEU A 87 -7.60 -2.45 -4.53
CA LEU A 87 -8.33 -1.44 -3.75
C LEU A 87 -8.84 -0.28 -4.60
N ILE A 88 -8.08 0.13 -5.62
CA ILE A 88 -8.48 1.18 -6.56
C ILE A 88 -9.65 0.71 -7.44
N ARG A 89 -9.67 -0.57 -7.82
CA ARG A 89 -10.71 -1.17 -8.69
C ARG A 89 -11.95 -1.63 -7.93
N ASP A 90 -11.86 -1.81 -6.61
CA ASP A 90 -12.97 -2.26 -5.78
C ASP A 90 -14.03 -1.16 -5.59
N GLU A 91 -15.13 -1.27 -6.34
CA GLU A 91 -16.27 -0.35 -6.29
C GLU A 91 -16.97 -0.32 -4.92
N ALA A 92 -16.78 -1.34 -4.08
CA ALA A 92 -17.31 -1.35 -2.72
C ALA A 92 -16.52 -0.44 -1.76
N GLN A 93 -15.30 -0.02 -2.13
CA GLN A 93 -14.52 0.90 -1.31
C GLN A 93 -15.05 2.33 -1.39
N PRO A 94 -14.96 3.09 -0.29
CA PRO A 94 -15.21 4.52 -0.35
C PRO A 94 -14.26 5.22 -1.34
N PHE A 95 -14.77 6.15 -2.15
CA PHE A 95 -13.96 6.93 -3.11
C PHE A 95 -12.70 7.55 -2.51
N ALA A 96 -12.75 8.00 -1.26
CA ALA A 96 -11.58 8.54 -0.57
C ALA A 96 -10.46 7.51 -0.37
N VAL A 97 -10.81 6.25 -0.12
CA VAL A 97 -9.85 5.14 0.02
C VAL A 97 -9.24 4.81 -1.33
N GLN A 98 -10.06 4.69 -2.38
CA GLN A 98 -9.58 4.48 -3.76
C GLN A 98 -8.62 5.59 -4.20
N GLY A 99 -8.97 6.86 -3.93
CA GLY A 99 -8.14 8.01 -4.27
C GLY A 99 -6.79 8.00 -3.55
N LEU A 100 -6.78 7.70 -2.26
CA LEU A 100 -5.53 7.59 -1.49
C LEU A 100 -4.67 6.39 -1.91
N ALA A 101 -5.29 5.26 -2.22
CA ALA A 101 -4.57 4.10 -2.76
C ALA A 101 -3.93 4.41 -4.10
N LYS A 102 -4.63 5.17 -4.96
CA LYS A 102 -4.10 5.64 -6.24
C LYS A 102 -2.90 6.58 -6.05
N ILE A 103 -3.02 7.57 -5.17
CA ILE A 103 -1.93 8.52 -4.87
C ILE A 103 -0.70 7.78 -4.33
N ALA A 104 -0.90 6.84 -3.39
CA ALA A 104 0.19 6.06 -2.84
C ALA A 104 0.88 5.19 -3.92
N LEU A 105 0.11 4.57 -4.79
CA LEU A 105 0.65 3.76 -5.89
C LEU A 105 1.41 4.61 -6.92
N GLU A 106 0.89 5.78 -7.28
CA GLU A 106 1.57 6.72 -8.20
C GLU A 106 2.89 7.21 -7.58
N ALA A 107 2.90 7.58 -6.30
CA ALA A 107 4.11 8.00 -5.59
C ALA A 107 5.19 6.88 -5.57
N TRP A 108 4.76 5.63 -5.46
CA TRP A 108 5.66 4.48 -5.50
C TRP A 108 6.16 4.18 -6.91
N ASP A 109 5.30 4.27 -7.92
CA ASP A 109 5.69 4.06 -9.32
C ASP A 109 6.70 5.14 -9.78
N GLU A 110 6.49 6.41 -9.41
CA GLU A 110 7.46 7.49 -9.64
C GLU A 110 8.79 7.22 -8.91
N SER A 111 8.70 6.70 -7.68
CA SER A 111 9.87 6.35 -6.86
C SER A 111 10.65 5.15 -7.40
N MET A 112 9.98 4.23 -8.08
CA MET A 112 10.55 2.96 -8.58
C MET A 112 10.81 2.97 -10.08
N ASP A 113 10.66 4.11 -10.77
CA ASP A 113 10.88 4.21 -12.20
C ASP A 113 12.31 3.76 -12.57
N GLY A 114 12.40 2.78 -13.46
CA GLY A 114 13.64 2.09 -13.83
C GLY A 114 14.05 0.86 -12.98
N LEU A 115 13.40 0.58 -11.86
CA LEU A 115 13.66 -0.60 -11.00
C LEU A 115 12.61 -1.71 -11.15
N ARG A 116 11.47 -1.44 -11.81
CA ARG A 116 10.43 -2.45 -12.04
C ARG A 116 11.00 -3.60 -12.90
N PRO A 117 10.91 -4.86 -12.46
CA PRO A 117 11.28 -5.99 -13.29
C PRO A 117 10.43 -5.93 -14.55
N ARG A 118 11.07 -5.73 -15.70
CA ARG A 118 10.39 -5.84 -16.99
C ARG A 118 9.80 -7.24 -17.03
N GLN A 119 8.47 -7.35 -16.99
CA GLN A 119 7.82 -8.59 -17.36
C GLN A 119 8.28 -8.88 -18.79
N SER A 120 9.20 -9.82 -18.91
CA SER A 120 9.67 -10.37 -20.18
C SER A 120 8.44 -10.89 -20.91
N THR A 121 7.94 -10.12 -21.86
CA THR A 121 7.02 -10.61 -22.87
C THR A 121 7.81 -11.50 -23.83
N SER A 122 8.27 -12.65 -23.33
CA SER A 122 8.63 -13.78 -24.18
C SER A 122 7.33 -14.41 -24.69
N ARG A 123 6.65 -13.71 -25.60
CA ARG A 123 5.76 -14.40 -26.53
C ARG A 123 6.65 -15.07 -27.56
N LYS A 124 6.86 -16.37 -27.35
CA LYS A 124 7.13 -17.31 -28.43
C LYS A 124 6.17 -16.99 -29.58
N SER A 125 6.68 -16.51 -30.70
CA SER A 125 6.01 -16.63 -31.98
C SER A 125 5.99 -18.12 -32.35
N ALA A 126 5.05 -18.85 -31.74
CA ALA A 126 4.60 -20.15 -32.22
C ALA A 126 3.46 -19.90 -33.20
N LEU A 127 3.80 -19.36 -34.38
CA LEU A 127 3.02 -19.45 -35.60
C LEU A 127 3.98 -20.21 -36.54
N GLY A 128 3.84 -21.51 -36.70
CA GLY A 128 2.71 -22.06 -37.44
C GLY A 128 2.92 -21.80 -38.93
N VAL A 129 4.10 -22.16 -39.47
CA VAL A 129 4.31 -22.31 -40.91
C VAL A 129 4.09 -23.78 -41.23
N THR A 130 2.87 -24.10 -41.63
CA THR A 130 2.57 -25.35 -42.33
C THR A 130 2.73 -25.09 -43.82
N ASP A 131 3.74 -25.70 -44.42
CA ASP A 131 3.83 -25.86 -45.87
C ASP A 131 2.73 -26.83 -46.34
N VAL A 132 1.87 -26.35 -47.25
CA VAL A 132 1.12 -27.15 -48.23
C VAL A 132 1.25 -26.46 -49.57
#